data_AF-A0A9Q3SPC6-F1
#
_entry.id   AF-A0A9Q3SPC6-F1
#
_cell.length_a   1.000
_cell.length_b   1.000
_cell.length_c   1.000
_cell.angle_alpha   90.00
_cell.angle_beta   90.00
_cell.angle_gamma   90.00
#
_symmetry.space_group_name_H-M   'P 1'
#
loop_
_entity.id
_entity.type
_entity.pdbx_description
1 polymer ?
#
loop_
_entity_poly.entity_id
_entity_poly.type
_entity_poly.pdbx_seq_one_letter_code
_entity_poly.pdbx_strand_id
1 'polypeptide(L)'
;MSSDPTPPAGSPPGDEPTDTTLGIVLAVSTFLPAYLGATLITDALLGRPGLPTSPLLWLLVAAPLGIVLVRLEESVQARPDWEKVEDLWYGTGVGLLTLPPLGLALFTAAPVLTSLPRGGPSALVVAVLVLVVGVIVVRGKMRGTA
;
A
#
# COMPACT_ATOMS: atom_id res chain seq x y z
N MET A 1 -33.82 29.48 34.68
CA MET A 1 -33.56 29.88 33.29
C MET A 1 -32.07 29.66 33.06
N SER A 2 -31.69 28.40 32.85
CA SER A 2 -31.35 27.80 31.54
C SER A 2 -30.03 28.35 31.00
N SER A 3 -28.96 27.70 31.45
CA SER A 3 -27.61 27.85 30.93
C SER A 3 -27.58 27.40 29.46
N ASP A 4 -26.91 28.18 28.62
CA ASP A 4 -26.53 27.80 27.26
C ASP A 4 -25.88 26.39 27.25
N PRO A 5 -26.31 25.46 26.38
CA PRO A 5 -25.50 24.32 26.06
C PRO A 5 -24.38 24.79 25.13
N THR A 6 -23.18 24.85 25.68
CA THR A 6 -21.91 24.86 24.94
C THR A 6 -22.00 23.84 23.78
N PRO A 7 -21.61 24.20 22.54
CA PRO A 7 -21.57 23.23 21.45
C PRO A 7 -20.62 22.09 21.85
N PRO A 8 -20.96 20.82 21.57
CA PRO A 8 -20.06 19.72 21.89
C PRO A 8 -18.73 19.97 21.18
N ALA A 9 -17.67 19.92 21.99
CA ALA A 9 -16.29 19.99 21.56
C ALA A 9 -16.10 19.14 20.31
N GLY A 10 -15.45 19.72 19.30
CA GLY A 10 -15.03 19.00 18.11
C GLY A 10 -14.38 17.68 18.54
N SER A 11 -14.80 16.61 17.89
CA SER A 11 -14.21 15.29 18.03
C SER A 11 -12.68 15.43 18.09
N PRO A 12 -12.00 14.73 19.02
CA PRO A 12 -10.54 14.80 19.07
C PRO A 12 -10.00 14.44 17.68
N PRO A 13 -8.93 15.10 17.20
CA PRO A 13 -8.28 14.71 15.95
C PRO A 13 -7.83 13.25 16.12
N GLY A 14 -8.62 12.33 15.57
CA GLY A 14 -8.41 10.90 15.72
C GLY A 14 -7.03 10.54 15.18
N ASP A 15 -6.22 9.94 16.04
CA ASP A 15 -5.17 8.96 15.72
C ASP A 15 -4.35 9.17 14.43
N GLU A 16 -3.98 10.41 14.09
CA GLU A 16 -3.13 10.72 12.92
C GLU A 16 -1.91 9.79 12.75
N PRO A 17 -1.12 9.44 13.80
CA PRO A 17 0.02 8.55 13.62
C PRO A 17 -0.40 7.10 13.30
N THR A 18 -1.57 6.65 13.75
CA THR A 18 -2.08 5.30 13.48
C THR A 18 -2.56 5.19 12.05
N ASP A 19 -3.35 6.15 11.57
CA ASP A 19 -3.89 6.17 10.20
C ASP A 19 -2.79 6.34 9.17
N THR A 20 -1.82 7.21 9.45
CA THR A 20 -0.64 7.36 8.59
C THR A 20 0.14 6.05 8.51
N THR A 21 0.34 5.38 9.66
CA THR A 21 1.03 4.08 9.69
C THR A 21 0.25 3.02 8.91
N LEU A 22 -1.07 2.94 9.07
CA LEU A 22 -1.92 1.99 8.37
C LEU A 22 -1.93 2.25 6.86
N GLY A 23 -2.05 3.50 6.44
CA GLY A 23 -1.99 3.90 5.03
C GLY A 23 -0.65 3.56 4.37
N ILE A 24 0.48 3.77 5.08
CA ILE A 24 1.80 3.35 4.61
C ILE A 24 1.91 1.83 4.52
N VAL A 25 1.43 1.11 5.54
CA VAL A 25 1.44 -0.36 5.53
C VAL A 25 0.59 -0.90 4.40
N LEU A 26 -0.59 -0.33 4.16
CA LEU A 26 -1.46 -0.68 3.05
C LEU A 26 -0.75 -0.45 1.70
N ALA A 27 -0.14 0.72 1.52
CA ALA A 27 0.59 1.05 0.30
C ALA A 27 1.77 0.09 0.04
N VAL A 28 2.58 -0.21 1.06
CA VAL A 28 3.74 -1.10 0.93
C VAL A 28 3.32 -2.56 0.71
N SER A 29 2.31 -3.03 1.43
CA SER A 29 1.83 -4.42 1.33
C SER A 29 1.15 -4.73 0.01
N THR A 30 0.48 -3.75 -0.62
CA THR A 30 -0.09 -3.89 -1.97
C THR A 30 0.95 -3.67 -3.06
N PHE A 31 1.88 -2.73 -2.86
CA PHE A 31 2.96 -2.46 -3.82
C PHE A 31 3.93 -3.63 -4.00
N LEU A 32 4.42 -4.24 -2.92
CA LEU A 32 5.50 -5.24 -3.01
C LEU A 32 5.14 -6.47 -3.86
N PRO A 33 3.94 -7.09 -3.74
CA PRO A 33 3.51 -8.15 -4.65
C PRO A 33 3.43 -7.68 -6.11
N ALA A 34 2.90 -6.48 -6.37
CA ALA A 34 2.82 -5.93 -7.71
C ALA A 34 4.22 -5.66 -8.30
N TYR A 35 5.14 -5.18 -7.47
CA TYR A 35 6.54 -4.94 -7.83
C TYR A 35 7.32 -6.23 -8.10
N LEU A 36 7.04 -7.29 -7.34
CA LEU A 36 7.56 -8.62 -7.62
C LEU A 36 7.05 -9.13 -8.97
N GLY A 37 5.74 -9.01 -9.22
CA GLY A 37 5.13 -9.36 -10.50
C GLY A 37 5.77 -8.59 -11.67
N ALA A 38 5.93 -7.28 -11.52
CA ALA A 38 6.63 -6.43 -12.48
C ALA A 38 8.06 -6.91 -12.76
N THR A 39 8.84 -7.20 -11.69
CA THR A 39 10.22 -7.68 -11.80
C THR A 39 10.31 -9.01 -12.54
N LEU A 40 9.40 -9.94 -12.23
CA LEU A 40 9.29 -11.23 -12.93
C LEU A 40 8.89 -11.06 -14.39
N ILE A 41 7.94 -10.18 -14.70
CA ILE A 41 7.54 -9.90 -16.08
C ILE A 41 8.74 -9.31 -16.86
N THR A 42 9.47 -8.36 -16.30
CA THR A 42 10.62 -7.77 -16.98
C THR A 42 11.78 -8.75 -17.16
N ASP A 43 12.11 -9.57 -16.16
CA ASP A 43 13.24 -10.51 -16.21
C ASP A 43 12.90 -11.82 -16.98
N ALA A 44 11.72 -12.37 -16.77
CA ALA A 44 11.31 -13.65 -17.35
C ALA A 44 10.66 -13.50 -18.74
N LEU A 45 9.79 -12.49 -18.94
CA LEU A 45 9.05 -12.32 -20.19
C LEU A 45 9.74 -11.37 -21.18
N LEU A 46 10.33 -10.28 -20.68
CA LEU A 46 10.97 -9.27 -21.55
C LEU A 46 12.49 -9.46 -21.67
N GLY A 47 13.09 -10.38 -20.91
CA GLY A 47 14.53 -10.67 -20.95
C GLY A 47 15.39 -9.47 -20.55
N ARG A 48 14.85 -8.56 -19.73
CA ARG A 48 15.54 -7.37 -19.21
C ARG A 48 15.90 -7.60 -17.75
N PRO A 49 17.05 -8.24 -17.45
CA PRO A 49 17.45 -8.52 -16.08
C PRO A 49 17.75 -7.21 -15.34
N GLY A 50 17.23 -7.09 -14.12
CA GLY A 50 17.42 -5.94 -13.24
C GLY A 50 16.15 -5.58 -12.47
N LEU A 51 16.30 -4.68 -11.50
CA LEU A 51 15.18 -4.08 -10.77
C LEU A 51 14.63 -2.90 -11.57
N PRO A 52 13.33 -2.89 -11.92
CA PRO A 52 12.74 -1.73 -12.57
C PRO A 52 12.65 -0.58 -11.55
N THR A 53 13.23 0.58 -11.82
CA THR A 53 13.13 1.75 -10.92
C THR A 53 11.85 2.55 -11.10
N SER A 54 11.24 2.52 -12.28
CA SER A 54 10.02 3.27 -12.55
C SER A 54 8.87 2.98 -11.58
N PRO A 55 8.62 1.73 -11.13
CA PRO A 55 7.61 1.47 -10.12
C PRO A 55 8.01 1.97 -8.72
N LEU A 56 9.30 2.10 -8.41
CA LEU A 56 9.73 2.64 -7.10
C LEU A 56 9.34 4.11 -6.96
N LEU A 57 9.25 4.87 -8.05
CA LEU A 57 8.72 6.24 -8.01
C LEU A 57 7.23 6.27 -7.64
N TRP A 58 6.49 5.21 -7.96
CA TRP A 58 5.08 5.10 -7.59
C TRP A 58 4.88 5.02 -6.08
N LEU A 59 5.84 4.50 -5.31
CA LEU A 59 5.75 4.47 -3.83
C LEU A 59 5.55 5.87 -3.23
N LEU A 60 6.13 6.92 -3.85
CA LEU A 60 5.96 8.31 -3.41
C LEU A 60 4.52 8.80 -3.57
N VAL A 61 3.77 8.20 -4.50
CA VAL A 61 2.34 8.51 -4.75
C VAL A 61 1.43 7.54 -4.01
N ALA A 62 1.81 6.25 -3.96
CA ALA A 62 1.05 5.19 -3.31
C ALA A 62 0.93 5.41 -1.80
N ALA A 63 2.00 5.87 -1.14
CA ALA A 63 1.98 6.14 0.29
C ALA A 63 0.95 7.22 0.69
N PRO A 64 0.97 8.45 0.13
CA PRO A 64 -0.06 9.44 0.46
C PRO A 64 -1.45 9.00 0.01
N LEU A 65 -1.58 8.29 -1.11
CA LEU A 65 -2.84 7.74 -1.56
C LEU A 65 -3.41 6.70 -0.58
N GLY A 66 -2.58 5.80 -0.06
CA GLY A 66 -2.98 4.81 0.95
C GLY A 66 -3.45 5.47 2.24
N ILE A 67 -2.80 6.56 2.66
CA ILE A 67 -3.24 7.37 3.81
C ILE A 67 -4.62 7.97 3.54
N VAL A 68 -4.85 8.54 2.36
CA VAL A 68 -6.16 9.10 1.98
C VAL A 68 -7.23 8.02 1.96
N LEU A 69 -6.95 6.83 1.42
CA LEU A 69 -7.89 5.71 1.40
C LEU A 69 -8.31 5.30 2.81
N VAL A 70 -7.36 5.12 3.73
CA VAL A 70 -7.64 4.79 5.14
C VAL A 70 -8.44 5.90 5.82
N ARG A 71 -8.06 7.17 5.62
CA ARG A 71 -8.79 8.31 6.23
C ARG A 71 -10.23 8.44 5.72
N LEU A 72 -10.48 8.08 4.46
CA LEU A 72 -11.82 8.14 3.88
C LEU A 72 -12.67 6.90 4.18
N GLU A 73 -12.05 5.80 4.60
CA GLU A 73 -12.71 4.51 4.80
C GLU A 73 -13.91 4.63 5.76
N GLU A 74 -13.74 5.23 6.93
CA GLU A 74 -14.83 5.41 7.90
C GLU A 74 -15.98 6.24 7.33
N SER A 75 -15.66 7.28 6.56
CA SER A 75 -16.67 8.16 5.93
C SER A 75 -17.44 7.45 4.81
N VAL A 76 -16.80 6.51 4.11
CA VAL A 76 -17.42 5.73 3.05
C VAL A 76 -18.25 4.59 3.63
N GLN A 77 -17.77 3.94 4.69
CA GLN A 77 -18.49 2.91 5.43
C GLN A 77 -19.76 3.43 6.11
N ALA A 78 -19.80 4.71 6.49
CA ALA A 78 -20.98 5.35 7.06
C ALA A 78 -22.15 5.53 6.06
N ARG A 79 -21.95 5.23 4.76
CA ARG A 79 -22.99 5.38 3.75
C ARG A 79 -24.03 4.26 3.82
N PRO A 80 -25.33 4.56 3.59
CA PRO A 80 -26.40 3.57 3.65
C PRO A 80 -26.32 2.48 2.57
N ASP A 81 -25.52 2.69 1.54
CA ASP A 81 -25.27 1.77 0.43
C ASP A 81 -23.91 1.07 0.51
N TRP A 82 -23.18 1.16 1.63
CA TRP A 82 -21.85 0.57 1.83
C TRP A 82 -21.76 -0.88 1.33
N GLU A 83 -22.65 -1.77 1.75
CA GLU A 83 -22.63 -3.19 1.36
C GLU A 83 -22.66 -3.40 -0.16
N LYS A 84 -23.23 -2.47 -0.93
CA LYS A 84 -23.28 -2.55 -2.39
C LYS A 84 -22.01 -2.04 -3.07
N VAL A 85 -21.26 -1.18 -2.39
CA VAL A 85 -20.06 -0.52 -2.92
C VAL A 85 -18.77 -1.00 -2.25
N GLU A 86 -18.86 -1.87 -1.25
CA GLU A 86 -17.74 -2.42 -0.49
C GLU A 86 -16.71 -3.07 -1.42
N ASP A 87 -17.15 -4.02 -2.24
CA ASP A 87 -16.29 -4.71 -3.22
C ASP A 87 -15.64 -3.73 -4.21
N LEU A 88 -16.39 -2.71 -4.61
CA LEU A 88 -15.88 -1.68 -5.52
C LEU A 88 -14.85 -0.78 -4.82
N TRP A 89 -15.06 -0.43 -3.56
CA TRP A 89 -14.15 0.40 -2.78
C TRP A 89 -12.82 -0.30 -2.56
N TYR A 90 -12.84 -1.54 -2.06
CA TYR A 90 -11.64 -2.33 -1.87
C TYR A 90 -11.00 -2.72 -3.20
N GLY A 91 -11.79 -3.09 -4.20
CA GLY A 91 -11.30 -3.41 -5.55
C GLY A 91 -10.60 -2.21 -6.19
N THR A 92 -11.17 -1.01 -6.07
CA THR A 92 -10.58 0.23 -6.57
C THR A 92 -9.33 0.61 -5.79
N GLY A 93 -9.36 0.51 -4.45
CA GLY A 93 -8.19 0.78 -3.61
C GLY A 93 -7.01 -0.13 -3.94
N VAL A 94 -7.25 -1.44 -4.02
CA VAL A 94 -6.24 -2.43 -4.43
C VAL A 94 -5.78 -2.18 -5.86
N GLY A 95 -6.72 -1.91 -6.79
CA GLY A 95 -6.41 -1.63 -8.19
C GLY A 95 -5.53 -0.40 -8.38
N LEU A 96 -5.84 0.72 -7.71
CA LEU A 96 -5.06 1.96 -7.79
C LEU A 96 -3.64 1.78 -7.25
N LEU A 97 -3.47 0.93 -6.23
CA LEU A 97 -2.16 0.70 -5.62
C LEU A 97 -1.31 -0.31 -6.39
N THR A 98 -1.94 -1.25 -7.12
CA THR A 98 -1.26 -2.37 -7.78
C THR A 98 -1.08 -2.21 -9.29
N LEU A 99 -2.03 -1.62 -10.01
CA LEU A 99 -1.96 -1.51 -11.48
C LEU A 99 -0.92 -0.50 -11.99
N PRO A 100 -0.78 0.70 -11.40
CA PRO A 100 0.23 1.66 -11.86
C PRO A 100 1.67 1.16 -11.80
N PRO A 101 2.16 0.46 -10.75
CA PRO A 101 3.52 -0.05 -10.75
C PRO A 101 3.74 -1.14 -11.80
N LEU A 102 2.73 -1.98 -12.09
CA LEU A 102 2.76 -2.93 -13.20
C LEU A 102 2.86 -2.21 -14.55
N GLY A 103 2.03 -1.18 -14.79
CA GLY A 103 2.09 -0.37 -16.01
C GLY A 103 3.43 0.34 -16.18
N LEU A 104 3.94 0.98 -15.13
CA LEU A 104 5.23 1.68 -15.16
C LEU A 104 6.39 0.73 -15.48
N ALA A 105 6.37 -0.49 -14.95
CA ALA A 105 7.36 -1.50 -15.27
C ALA A 105 7.32 -1.92 -16.75
N LEU A 106 6.15 -1.97 -17.37
CA LEU A 106 6.01 -2.33 -18.78
C LEU A 106 6.48 -1.21 -19.72
N PHE A 107 6.15 0.05 -19.41
CA PHE A 107 6.37 1.17 -20.34
C PHE A 107 7.68 1.94 -20.13
N THR A 108 8.22 1.95 -18.90
CA THR A 108 9.32 2.86 -18.52
C THR A 108 10.43 2.18 -17.72
N ALA A 109 10.54 0.84 -17.78
CA ALA A 109 11.58 0.12 -17.04
C ALA A 109 12.98 0.60 -17.42
N ALA A 110 13.56 1.43 -16.57
CA ALA A 110 14.99 1.63 -16.45
C ALA A 110 15.51 0.57 -15.47
N PRO A 111 16.16 -0.49 -15.94
CA PRO A 111 16.67 -1.52 -15.05
C PRO A 111 17.90 -1.01 -14.31
N VAL A 112 17.92 -1.18 -13.00
CA VAL A 112 19.11 -1.01 -12.14
C VAL A 112 19.49 -2.35 -11.52
N LEU A 113 20.69 -2.43 -10.93
CA LEU A 113 21.21 -3.68 -10.34
C LEU A 113 21.27 -4.83 -11.36
N THR A 114 21.58 -4.50 -12.62
CA THR A 114 21.69 -5.45 -13.74
C THR A 114 22.86 -6.42 -13.62
N SER A 115 23.80 -6.16 -12.71
CA SER A 115 24.94 -7.02 -12.40
C SER A 115 24.59 -8.25 -11.55
N LEU A 116 23.36 -8.32 -11.02
CA LEU A 116 22.91 -9.46 -10.24
C LEU A 116 22.71 -10.69 -11.14
N PRO A 117 23.02 -11.91 -10.65
CA PRO A 117 22.65 -13.14 -11.32
C PRO A 117 21.14 -13.19 -11.56
N ARG A 118 20.72 -13.95 -12.58
CA ARG A 118 19.30 -14.12 -12.91
C ARG A 118 18.51 -14.57 -11.68
N GLY A 119 17.39 -13.91 -11.40
CA GLY A 119 16.58 -14.13 -10.18
C GLY A 119 17.06 -13.40 -8.92
N GLY A 120 18.26 -12.80 -8.91
CA GLY A 120 18.75 -11.97 -7.80
C GLY A 120 17.86 -10.76 -7.46
N PRO A 121 17.44 -9.96 -8.46
CA PRO A 121 16.44 -8.89 -8.30
C PRO A 121 15.16 -9.35 -7.59
N SER A 122 14.57 -10.47 -8.04
CA SER A 122 13.34 -11.02 -7.47
C SER A 122 13.54 -11.55 -6.05
N ALA A 123 14.69 -12.18 -5.77
CA ALA A 123 15.02 -12.68 -4.43
C ALA A 123 15.12 -11.53 -3.40
N LEU A 124 15.66 -10.37 -3.79
CA LEU A 124 15.66 -9.17 -2.93
C LEU A 124 14.23 -8.70 -2.61
N VAL A 125 13.35 -8.65 -3.61
CA VAL A 125 11.94 -8.24 -3.39
C VAL A 125 11.22 -9.23 -2.48
N VAL A 126 11.44 -10.54 -2.66
CA VAL A 126 10.89 -11.58 -1.78
C VAL A 126 11.41 -11.42 -0.35
N ALA A 127 12.71 -11.17 -0.17
CA ALA A 127 13.29 -10.97 1.16
C ALA A 127 12.67 -9.77 1.88
N VAL A 128 12.47 -8.65 1.17
CA VAL A 128 11.79 -7.47 1.72
C VAL A 128 10.34 -7.78 2.07
N LEU A 129 9.63 -8.51 1.19
CA LEU A 129 8.24 -8.91 1.43
C LEU A 129 8.10 -9.80 2.68
N VAL A 130 8.98 -10.79 2.84
CA VAL A 130 9.02 -11.64 4.04
C VAL A 130 9.30 -10.82 5.29
N LEU A 131 10.21 -9.85 5.22
CA LEU A 131 10.54 -8.98 6.35
C LEU A 131 9.36 -8.10 6.74
N VAL A 132 8.68 -7.49 5.77
CA VAL A 132 7.47 -6.67 6.01
C VAL A 132 6.35 -7.50 6.64
N VAL A 133 6.04 -8.66 6.06
CA VAL A 133 5.03 -9.58 6.62
C VAL A 133 5.42 -10.03 8.02
N GLY A 134 6.69 -10.39 8.24
CA GLY A 134 7.21 -10.77 9.55
C GLY A 134 7.03 -9.68 10.60
N VAL A 135 7.36 -8.43 10.27
CA VAL A 135 7.17 -7.26 11.15
C VAL A 135 5.69 -7.06 11.47
N ILE A 136 4.80 -7.15 10.48
CA ILE A 136 3.35 -7.01 10.68
C ILE A 136 2.83 -8.10 11.63
N VAL A 137 3.21 -9.36 11.40
CA VAL A 137 2.79 -10.52 12.22
C VAL A 137 3.30 -10.39 13.66
N VAL A 138 4.58 -10.07 13.85
CA VAL A 138 5.17 -9.88 15.18
C VAL A 138 4.47 -8.74 15.93
N ARG A 139 4.24 -7.61 15.26
CA ARG A 139 3.55 -6.46 15.86
C ARG A 139 2.09 -6.77 16.20
N GLY A 140 1.39 -7.51 15.35
CA GLY A 140 0.03 -7.98 15.61
C GLY A 140 -0.03 -8.91 16.83
N LYS A 141 0.93 -9.83 16.94
CA LYS A 141 1.01 -10.75 18.08
C LYS A 141 1.27 -10.03 19.41
N MET A 142 2.12 -9.00 19.42
CA MET A 142 2.40 -8.19 20.61
C MET A 142 1.18 -7.38 21.09
N ARG A 143 0.33 -6.92 20.17
CA ARG A 143 -0.90 -6.17 20.49
C ARG A 143 -2.03 -7.05 21.01
N GLY A 144 -2.09 -8.33 20.61
CA GLY A 144 -3.11 -9.27 21.10
C GLY A 144 -2.79 -9.91 22.46
N THR A 145 -1.61 -9.67 23.01
CA THR A 145 -1.18 -10.14 24.34
C THR A 145 -1.23 -9.07 25.43
N ALA A 146 -1.70 -7.87 25.11
CA ALA A 146 -1.95 -6.76 26.05
C ALA A 146 -3.45 -6.62 26.29
#